data_AF-A0A3A8HI00-F1
#
_entry.id   AF-A0A3A8HI00-F1
#
_cell.length_a   1.000
_cell.length_b   1.000
_cell.length_c   1.000
_cell.angle_alpha   90.00
_cell.angle_beta   90.00
_cell.angle_gamma   90.00
#
_symmetry.space_group_name_H-M   'P 1'
#
loop_
_entity.id
_entity.type
_entity.pdbx_description
1 polymer ?
#
loop_
_entity_poly.entity_id
_entity_poly.type
_entity_poly.pdbx_seq_one_letter_code
_entity_poly.pdbx_strand_id
1 'polypeptide(L)'
;MESPLALLLENYQELGLSTDQLIKIGQRDEALTVANKPLREELRAIWTPPMGGNPPPGAMPVRVGPAGRGGRPPYRPPAQAPAPLSEEALKRQQLLLQAMEDNEAAAYREVEALLEEPQKEKARALVEKQREERARARESMQKAPEATPETES
;
A
#
# COMPACT_ATOMS: atom_id res chain seq x y z
N MET A 1 -1.14 3.46 1.15
CA MET A 1 -1.87 3.51 2.43
C MET A 1 -1.24 4.64 3.22
N GLU A 2 -2.00 5.70 3.49
CA GLU A 2 -1.59 6.74 4.45
C GLU A 2 -1.74 6.20 5.87
N SER A 3 -0.76 6.44 6.73
CA SER A 3 -0.85 6.09 8.14
C SER A 3 -1.85 7.02 8.84
N PRO A 4 -2.47 6.61 9.96
CA PRO A 4 -3.29 7.50 10.77
C PRO A 4 -2.48 8.69 11.32
N LEU A 5 -1.16 8.54 11.51
CA LEU A 5 -0.28 9.62 11.97
C LEU A 5 -0.06 10.68 10.88
N ALA A 6 0.12 10.27 9.63
CA ALA A 6 0.19 11.19 8.49
C ALA A 6 -1.07 12.05 8.38
N LEU A 7 -2.26 11.45 8.61
CA LEU A 7 -3.53 12.19 8.62
C LEU A 7 -3.58 13.27 9.71
N LEU A 8 -3.05 12.99 10.91
CA LEU A 8 -2.98 14.00 11.98
C LEU A 8 -2.03 15.13 11.63
N LEU A 9 -0.90 14.82 10.97
CA LEU A 9 0.07 15.82 10.50
C LEU A 9 -0.52 16.70 9.39
N GLU A 10 -1.37 16.16 8.52
CA GLU A 10 -2.05 16.93 7.48
C GLU A 10 -3.12 17.87 8.06
N ASN A 11 -3.83 17.43 9.10
CA ASN A 11 -4.94 18.17 9.73
C ASN A 11 -4.51 18.95 11.00
N TYR A 12 -3.22 19.24 11.13
CA TYR A 12 -2.66 19.80 12.35
C TYR A 12 -3.27 21.13 12.81
N GLN A 13 -3.69 21.97 11.86
CA GLN A 13 -4.33 23.26 12.15
C GLN A 13 -5.71 23.07 12.77
N GLU A 14 -6.50 22.12 12.26
CA GLU A 14 -7.86 21.82 12.75
C GLU A 14 -7.84 21.16 14.13
N LEU A 15 -6.80 20.36 14.35
CA LEU A 15 -6.48 19.71 15.63
C LEU A 15 -5.85 20.68 16.63
N GLY A 16 -5.40 21.87 16.19
CA GLY A 16 -4.72 22.84 17.04
C GLY A 16 -3.45 22.26 17.68
N LEU A 17 -2.69 21.46 16.94
CA LEU A 17 -1.47 20.82 17.43
C LEU A 17 -0.38 21.87 17.66
N SER A 18 0.31 21.78 18.80
CA SER A 18 1.48 22.59 19.06
C SER A 18 2.67 22.14 18.21
N THR A 19 3.68 23.00 18.06
CA THR A 19 4.93 22.64 17.37
C THR A 19 5.61 21.43 18.01
N ASP A 20 5.61 21.33 19.34
CA ASP A 20 6.18 20.19 20.04
C ASP A 20 5.39 18.89 19.78
N GLN A 21 4.06 18.97 19.72
CA GLN A 21 3.22 17.83 19.35
C GLN A 21 3.49 17.40 17.90
N LEU A 22 3.58 18.35 16.97
CA LEU A 22 3.93 18.08 15.57
C LEU A 22 5.27 17.36 15.42
N ILE A 23 6.31 17.82 16.12
CA ILE A 23 7.63 17.19 16.08
C ILE A 23 7.56 15.75 16.59
N LYS A 24 6.89 15.51 17.72
CA LYS A 24 6.76 14.17 18.30
C LYS A 24 5.95 13.24 17.39
N ILE A 25 4.86 13.73 16.79
CA ILE A 25 4.04 12.95 15.87
C ILE A 25 4.83 12.62 14.60
N GLY A 26 5.57 13.57 14.05
CA GLY A 26 6.45 13.36 12.89
C GLY A 26 7.51 12.29 13.16
N GLN A 27 8.19 12.36 14.31
CA GLN A 27 9.15 11.33 14.73
C GLN A 27 8.52 9.95 14.87
N ARG A 28 7.26 9.86 15.32
CA ARG A 28 6.54 8.59 15.40
C ARG A 28 6.11 8.06 14.04
N ASP A 29 5.71 8.92 13.11
CA ASP A 29 5.39 8.51 11.74
C ASP A 29 6.64 8.00 10.99
N GLU A 30 7.77 8.65 11.17
CA GLU A 30 9.05 8.18 10.63
C GLU A 30 9.45 6.83 11.24
N ALA A 31 9.36 6.69 12.56
CA ALA A 31 9.66 5.43 13.25
C ALA A 31 8.73 4.29 12.78
N LEU A 32 7.44 4.57 12.62
CA LEU A 32 6.46 3.63 12.08
C LEU A 32 6.81 3.22 10.64
N THR A 33 7.24 4.18 9.81
CA THR A 33 7.67 3.90 8.43
C THR A 33 8.91 2.99 8.40
N VAL A 34 9.87 3.22 9.30
CA VAL A 34 11.06 2.36 9.46
C VAL A 34 10.67 0.96 9.93
N ALA A 35 9.79 0.85 10.94
CA ALA A 35 9.33 -0.42 11.48
C ALA A 35 8.54 -1.26 10.45
N ASN A 36 7.71 -0.60 9.64
CA ASN A 36 6.90 -1.26 8.61
C ASN A 36 7.66 -1.55 7.31
N LYS A 37 8.86 -0.99 7.12
CA LYS A 37 9.68 -1.22 5.92
C LYS A 37 9.93 -2.71 5.62
N PRO A 38 10.45 -3.54 6.55
CA PRO A 38 10.66 -4.97 6.28
C PRO A 38 9.35 -5.71 5.96
N LEU A 39 8.25 -5.38 6.64
CA LEU A 39 6.93 -5.98 6.38
C LEU A 39 6.43 -5.67 4.96
N ARG A 40 6.65 -4.43 4.49
CA ARG A 40 6.32 -4.02 3.11
C ARG A 40 7.19 -4.72 2.07
N GLU A 41 8.47 -4.94 2.37
CA GLU A 41 9.38 -5.69 1.51
C GLU A 41 8.95 -7.16 1.39
N GLU A 42 8.56 -7.79 2.49
CA GLU A 42 8.02 -9.16 2.48
C GLU A 42 6.69 -9.26 1.71
N LEU A 43 5.76 -8.32 1.93
CA LEU A 43 4.51 -8.25 1.15
C LEU A 43 4.79 -8.10 -0.35
N ARG A 44 5.77 -7.26 -0.72
CA ARG A 44 6.18 -7.10 -2.11
C ARG A 44 6.76 -8.39 -2.69
N ALA A 45 7.54 -9.16 -1.91
CA ALA A 45 8.07 -10.44 -2.35
C ALA A 45 6.97 -11.49 -2.61
N ILE A 46 5.85 -11.41 -1.88
CA ILE A 46 4.67 -12.27 -2.10
C ILE A 46 3.94 -11.89 -3.40
N TRP A 47 3.75 -10.60 -3.67
CA TRP A 47 3.06 -10.11 -4.88
C TRP A 47 3.91 -10.11 -6.14
N THR A 48 5.20 -9.91 -5.98
CA THR A 48 6.19 -9.91 -7.05
C THR A 48 7.25 -10.92 -6.68
N PRO A 49 6.96 -12.23 -6.81
CA PRO A 49 8.02 -13.23 -6.72
C PRO A 49 9.12 -12.81 -7.72
N PRO A 50 10.41 -12.94 -7.37
CA PRO A 50 11.47 -12.61 -8.30
C PRO A 50 11.16 -13.30 -9.62
N MET A 51 11.09 -12.55 -10.71
CA MET A 51 10.97 -13.11 -12.04
C MET A 51 12.23 -13.95 -12.27
N GLY A 52 12.17 -15.22 -11.84
CA GLY A 52 13.12 -16.27 -12.12
C GLY A 52 13.00 -16.67 -13.58
N GLY A 53 13.16 -15.70 -14.47
CA GLY A 53 13.49 -15.95 -15.86
C GLY A 53 14.99 -16.14 -15.93
N ASN A 54 15.49 -17.31 -15.51
CA ASN A 54 16.63 -17.82 -16.26
C ASN A 54 16.11 -17.96 -17.69
N PRO A 55 16.66 -17.25 -18.69
CA PRO A 55 16.31 -17.57 -20.07
C PRO A 55 16.59 -19.06 -20.26
N PRO A 56 15.71 -19.82 -20.95
CA PRO A 56 15.96 -21.24 -21.17
C PRO A 56 17.36 -21.41 -21.77
N PRO A 57 18.20 -22.32 -21.23
CA PRO A 57 19.53 -22.54 -21.74
C PRO A 57 19.40 -23.04 -23.19
N GLY A 58 19.66 -22.16 -24.15
CA GLY A 58 19.46 -22.41 -25.57
C GLY A 58 18.93 -21.23 -26.39
N ALA A 59 18.46 -20.15 -25.77
CA ALA A 59 18.08 -18.93 -26.50
C ALA A 59 19.34 -18.20 -27.00
N MET A 60 19.75 -18.51 -28.24
CA MET A 60 20.81 -17.82 -28.97
C MET A 60 20.56 -16.29 -28.95
N PRO A 61 21.60 -15.45 -28.74
CA PRO A 61 21.44 -14.01 -28.88
C PRO A 61 21.14 -13.69 -30.34
N VAL A 62 19.90 -13.31 -30.64
CA VAL A 62 19.53 -12.74 -31.94
C VAL A 62 20.35 -11.47 -32.12
N ARG A 63 21.29 -11.53 -33.05
CA ARG A 63 22.16 -10.43 -33.46
C ARG A 63 21.27 -9.27 -33.93
N VAL A 64 21.18 -8.22 -33.12
CA VAL A 64 20.45 -6.98 -33.45
C VAL A 64 21.29 -6.21 -34.48
N GLY A 65 20.76 -6.04 -35.69
CA GLY A 65 21.29 -5.12 -36.70
C GLY A 65 21.15 -3.64 -36.26
N PRO A 66 21.85 -2.70 -36.90
CA PRO A 66 22.06 -1.38 -36.32
C PRO A 66 20.80 -0.50 -36.39
N ALA A 67 20.47 0.06 -35.22
CA ALA A 67 19.84 1.37 -34.96
C ALA A 67 18.69 1.83 -35.87
N GLY A 68 17.46 1.64 -35.39
CA GLY A 68 16.26 2.34 -35.85
C GLY A 68 15.50 2.96 -34.66
N ARG A 69 15.42 4.29 -34.65
CA ARG A 69 14.62 5.20 -33.81
C ARG A 69 13.49 4.57 -32.95
N GLY A 70 13.57 4.80 -31.63
CA GLY A 70 12.48 5.42 -30.85
C GLY A 70 11.17 4.67 -30.59
N GLY A 71 11.06 3.38 -30.91
CA GLY A 71 9.87 2.60 -30.54
C GLY A 71 9.98 2.04 -29.13
N ARG A 72 9.09 2.46 -28.21
CA ARG A 72 8.83 1.64 -27.00
C ARG A 72 8.48 0.22 -27.48
N PRO A 73 9.09 -0.84 -26.92
CA PRO A 73 8.71 -2.20 -27.28
C PRO A 73 7.21 -2.38 -27.03
N PRO A 74 6.46 -3.03 -27.94
CA PRO A 74 5.04 -3.28 -27.75
C PRO A 74 4.87 -4.09 -26.46
N TYR A 75 3.96 -3.64 -25.59
CA TYR A 75 3.60 -4.37 -24.39
C TYR A 75 3.14 -5.78 -24.80
N ARG A 76 3.97 -6.78 -24.47
CA ARG A 76 3.63 -8.18 -24.64
C ARG A 76 3.09 -8.66 -23.29
N PRO A 77 1.78 -8.92 -23.15
CA PRO A 77 1.28 -9.50 -21.92
C PRO A 77 2.01 -10.83 -21.65
N PRO A 78 2.31 -11.14 -20.38
CA PRO A 78 2.93 -12.41 -20.03
C PRO A 78 2.06 -13.57 -20.57
N ALA A 79 2.71 -14.59 -21.14
CA ALA A 79 2.04 -15.72 -21.79
C ALA A 79 1.23 -16.61 -20.83
N GLN A 80 1.33 -16.35 -19.52
CA GLN A 80 0.70 -17.12 -18.48
C GLN A 80 0.14 -16.16 -17.43
N ALA A 81 -1.14 -16.34 -17.10
CA ALA A 81 -1.74 -15.64 -15.98
C ALA A 81 -0.91 -15.92 -14.72
N PRO A 82 -0.71 -14.93 -13.82
CA PRO A 82 -0.02 -15.17 -12.56
C PRO A 82 -0.70 -16.33 -11.84
N ALA A 83 0.08 -17.33 -11.43
CA ALA A 83 -0.44 -18.45 -10.68
C ALA A 83 -1.14 -17.91 -9.41
N PRO A 84 -2.31 -18.47 -9.02
CA PRO A 84 -2.95 -18.07 -7.79
C PRO A 84 -1.99 -18.28 -6.61
N LEU A 85 -2.00 -17.34 -5.67
CA LEU A 85 -1.19 -17.44 -4.45
C LEU A 85 -1.50 -18.75 -3.72
N SER A 86 -0.46 -19.42 -3.22
CA SER A 86 -0.64 -20.60 -2.37
C SER A 86 -1.36 -20.21 -1.08
N GLU A 87 -2.05 -21.16 -0.44
CA GLU A 87 -2.71 -20.92 0.86
C GLU A 87 -1.72 -20.41 1.92
N GLU A 88 -0.48 -20.90 1.91
CA GLU A 88 0.59 -20.43 2.79
C GLU A 88 0.98 -18.98 2.50
N ALA A 89 1.07 -18.59 1.23
CA ALA A 89 1.36 -17.22 0.84
C ALA A 89 0.21 -16.26 1.23
N LEU A 90 -1.04 -16.70 1.11
CA LEU A 90 -2.22 -15.95 1.57
C LEU A 90 -2.22 -15.77 3.09
N LYS A 91 -1.95 -16.83 3.86
CA LYS A 91 -1.84 -16.74 5.33
C LYS A 91 -0.70 -15.79 5.74
N ARG A 92 0.46 -15.90 5.10
CA ARG A 92 1.59 -15.01 5.37
C ARG A 92 1.26 -13.55 5.02
N GLN A 93 0.60 -13.32 3.89
CA GLN A 93 0.14 -11.99 3.50
C GLN A 93 -0.80 -11.40 4.56
N GLN A 94 -1.78 -12.17 5.04
CA GLN A 94 -2.71 -11.72 6.08
C GLN A 94 -1.98 -11.37 7.39
N LEU A 95 -1.02 -12.21 7.81
CA LEU A 95 -0.21 -11.93 9.01
C LEU A 95 0.63 -10.67 8.88
N LEU A 96 1.23 -10.42 7.71
CA LEU A 96 2.02 -9.22 7.47
C LEU A 96 1.16 -7.95 7.47
N LEU A 97 -0.04 -8.01 6.88
CA LEU A 97 -0.99 -6.90 6.93
C LEU A 97 -1.46 -6.63 8.36
N GLN A 98 -1.80 -7.69 9.12
CA GLN A 98 -2.18 -7.57 10.52
C GLN A 98 -1.06 -6.93 11.36
N ALA A 99 0.19 -7.37 11.20
CA ALA A 99 1.32 -6.81 11.93
C ALA A 99 1.54 -5.31 11.63
N MET A 100 1.31 -4.88 10.38
CA MET A 100 1.35 -3.46 10.04
C MET A 100 0.22 -2.67 10.69
N GLU A 101 -1.00 -3.21 10.72
CA GLU A 101 -2.15 -2.60 11.40
C GLU A 101 -1.93 -2.49 12.91
N ASP A 102 -1.33 -3.51 13.53
CA ASP A 102 -0.99 -3.51 14.96
C ASP A 102 0.06 -2.43 15.28
N ASN A 103 1.08 -2.28 14.42
CA ASN A 103 2.08 -1.22 14.55
C ASN A 103 1.45 0.17 14.41
N GLU A 104 0.55 0.35 13.44
CA GLU A 104 -0.20 1.60 13.26
C GLU A 104 -1.07 1.92 14.48
N ALA A 105 -1.76 0.91 15.03
CA ALA A 105 -2.60 1.06 16.21
C ALA A 105 -1.78 1.41 17.46
N ALA A 106 -0.61 0.79 17.65
CA ALA A 106 0.30 1.09 18.74
C ALA A 106 0.82 2.54 18.63
N ALA A 107 1.30 2.94 17.46
CA ALA A 107 1.79 4.29 17.21
C ALA A 107 0.69 5.35 17.43
N TYR A 108 -0.55 5.07 17.00
CA TYR A 108 -1.67 5.98 17.23
C TYR A 108 -2.00 6.13 18.71
N ARG A 109 -1.98 5.04 19.50
CA ARG A 109 -2.19 5.10 20.95
C ARG A 109 -1.14 5.95 21.67
N GLU A 110 0.12 5.84 21.25
CA GLU A 110 1.20 6.68 21.79
C GLU A 110 0.98 8.16 21.47
N VAL A 111 0.57 8.48 20.25
CA VAL A 111 0.26 9.86 19.84
C VAL A 111 -0.97 10.38 20.57
N GLU A 112 -2.03 9.58 20.69
CA GLU A 112 -3.27 9.98 21.37
C GLU A 112 -3.01 10.33 22.85
N ALA A 113 -2.04 9.68 23.50
CA ALA A 113 -1.61 10.01 24.86
C ALA A 113 -0.90 11.39 24.97
N LEU A 114 -0.41 11.95 23.87
CA LEU A 114 0.22 13.28 23.80
C LEU A 114 -0.79 14.40 23.49
N LEU A 115 -2.01 14.04 23.11
CA LEU A 115 -3.07 14.97 22.77
C LEU A 115 -3.88 15.36 24.01
N GLU A 116 -4.41 16.58 24.01
CA GLU A 116 -5.40 17.02 24.99
C GLU A 116 -6.78 16.43 24.66
N GLU A 117 -7.67 16.31 25.65
CA GLU A 117 -9.00 15.70 25.47
C GLU A 117 -9.79 16.26 24.26
N PRO A 118 -9.91 17.59 24.04
CA PRO A 118 -10.60 18.11 22.85
C PRO A 118 -9.87 17.81 21.53
N GLN A 119 -8.56 17.57 21.57
CA GLN A 119 -7.78 17.17 20.40
C GLN A 119 -7.98 15.67 20.10
N LYS A 120 -8.07 14.82 21.14
CA LYS A 120 -8.34 13.38 21.00
C LYS A 120 -9.68 13.11 20.33
N GLU A 121 -10.74 13.80 20.73
CA GLU A 121 -12.07 13.62 20.11
C GLU A 121 -12.03 13.92 18.61
N LYS A 122 -11.40 15.03 18.22
CA LYS A 122 -11.23 15.40 16.81
C LYS A 122 -10.34 14.41 16.05
N ALA A 123 -9.24 13.98 16.66
CA ALA A 123 -8.33 13.00 16.07
C ALA A 123 -9.04 11.66 15.83
N ARG A 124 -9.81 11.18 16.80
CA ARG A 124 -10.64 9.96 16.68
C ARG A 124 -11.65 10.08 15.55
N ALA A 125 -12.38 11.18 15.49
CA ALA A 125 -13.37 11.42 14.43
C ALA A 125 -12.72 11.45 13.04
N LEU A 126 -11.53 12.07 12.91
CA LEU A 126 -10.76 12.08 11.66
C LEU A 126 -10.33 10.66 11.23
N VAL A 127 -9.77 9.89 12.15
CA VAL A 127 -9.32 8.52 11.86
C VAL A 127 -10.50 7.60 11.55
N GLU A 128 -11.62 7.74 12.25
CA GLU A 128 -12.84 6.97 11.98
C GLU A 128 -13.40 7.28 10.59
N LYS A 129 -13.48 8.56 10.22
CA LYS A 129 -13.89 8.98 8.88
C LYS A 129 -12.98 8.40 7.79
N GLN A 130 -11.67 8.45 7.99
CA GLN A 130 -10.71 7.86 7.04
C GLN A 130 -10.91 6.34 6.89
N ARG A 131 -11.19 5.64 8.00
CA ARG A 131 -11.50 4.19 7.97
C ARG A 131 -12.77 3.91 7.19
N GLU A 132 -13.81 4.70 7.39
CA GLU A 132 -15.07 4.57 6.64
C GLU A 132 -14.89 4.86 5.15
N GLU A 133 -14.18 5.93 4.79
CA GLU A 133 -13.86 6.24 3.39
C GLU A 133 -13.06 5.11 2.72
N ARG A 134 -12.12 4.49 3.45
CA ARG A 134 -11.38 3.31 2.97
C ARG A 134 -12.27 2.09 2.81
N ALA A 135 -13.16 1.82 3.76
CA ALA A 135 -14.10 0.71 3.66
C ALA A 135 -14.99 0.90 2.43
N ARG A 136 -15.53 2.10 2.22
CA ARG A 136 -16.33 2.45 1.03
C ARG A 136 -15.54 2.34 -0.26
N ALA A 137 -14.28 2.78 -0.29
CA ALA A 137 -13.41 2.65 -1.46
C ALA A 137 -13.11 1.18 -1.80
N ARG A 138 -12.97 0.30 -0.79
CA ARG A 138 -12.81 -1.15 -1.00
C ARG A 138 -14.10 -1.79 -1.52
N GLU A 139 -15.24 -1.41 -0.97
CA GLU A 139 -16.55 -1.89 -1.44
C GLU A 139 -16.83 -1.47 -2.88
N SER A 140 -16.53 -0.22 -3.26
CA SER A 140 -16.74 0.26 -4.62
C SER A 140 -15.81 -0.40 -5.64
N MET A 141 -14.57 -0.74 -5.26
CA MET A 141 -13.66 -1.53 -6.09
C MET A 141 -14.10 -2.99 -6.23
N GLN A 142 -14.69 -3.61 -5.19
CA GLN A 142 -15.28 -4.95 -5.30
C GLN A 142 -16.59 -4.97 -6.09
N LYS A 143 -17.31 -3.85 -6.13
CA LYS A 143 -18.54 -3.65 -6.92
C LYS A 143 -18.30 -3.06 -8.32
N ALA A 144 -17.06 -3.05 -8.84
CA ALA A 144 -16.83 -2.65 -10.22
C ALA A 144 -17.69 -3.55 -11.14
N PRO A 145 -18.61 -2.98 -11.93
CA PRO A 145 -19.50 -3.78 -12.76
C PRO A 145 -18.69 -4.44 -13.86
N GLU A 146 -18.81 -5.77 -13.94
CA GLU A 146 -18.66 -6.51 -15.19
C GLU A 146 -19.67 -5.92 -16.18
N ALA A 147 -19.22 -5.00 -17.02
CA ALA A 147 -20.05 -4.35 -18.03
C ALA A 147 -19.27 -4.20 -19.33
N THR A 148 -19.16 -5.29 -20.08
CA THR A 148 -19.27 -5.21 -21.54
C THR A 148 -20.73 -5.48 -21.88
N PRO A 149 -21.56 -4.45 -22.19
CA PRO A 149 -22.75 -4.71 -22.98
C PRO A 149 -22.26 -4.98 -24.40
N GLU A 150 -22.49 -6.21 -24.84
CA GLU A 150 -22.51 -6.58 -26.25
C GLU A 150 -23.41 -5.59 -26.99
N THR A 151 -22.85 -4.77 -27.88
CA THR A 151 -23.66 -4.14 -28.92
C THR A 151 -23.81 -5.16 -30.05
N GLU A 152 -24.98 -5.77 -29.98
CA GLU A 152 -25.74 -6.54 -30.96
C GLU A 152 -25.58 -6.04 -32.41
N SER A 153 -25.61 -7.04 -33.31
CA SER A 153 -25.63 -7.08 -34.78
C SER A 153 -26.24 -5.92 -35.56
#